data_AF-A0A2S7P1V1-F1
#
_entry.id   AF-A0A2S7P1V1-F1
#
_cell.length_a   1.000
_cell.length_b   1.000
_cell.length_c   1.000
_cell.angle_alpha   90.00
_cell.angle_beta   90.00
_cell.angle_gamma   90.00
#
_symmetry.space_group_name_H-M   'P 1'
#
loop_
_entity.id
_entity.type
_entity.pdbx_description
1 polymer ?
#
loop_
_entity_poly.entity_id
_entity_poly.type
_entity_poly.pdbx_seq_one_letter_code
_entity_poly.pdbx_strand_id
1 'polypeptide(L)'
;MTTAHRPTFDPARGKEAQRGPAYHQRLLPAHTQLKVRYEFNDPTWNVKILIDSVFRKPGQGGDVDHEVRDLRAELLQAEAAHFAKVKGGPAPAVEDAPAPTNTAKRLLEDGSAEDEEDPEAKRRRILEETRDIDADSDDAGESDSSDDDSDDDEDETAELQRELEKIKRERAEKREQEERERLAAEEAEREHDIALGNPLLNKSDFNVKRRWDDDVIFKNQARGTEDKRKKEFVNDLLRSDFHKRFMRYV
;
A
#
# COMPACT_ATOMS: atom_id res chain seq x y z
N MET A 1 51.72 43.48 10.81
CA MET A 1 51.06 42.55 9.85
C MET A 1 51.38 43.03 8.44
N THR A 2 51.90 42.18 7.57
CA THR A 2 52.31 42.58 6.20
C THR A 2 51.10 42.63 5.28
N THR A 3 51.01 43.68 4.46
CA THR A 3 49.84 44.00 3.62
C THR A 3 49.86 43.31 2.25
N ALA A 4 50.63 42.24 2.10
CA ALA A 4 50.87 41.59 0.81
C ALA A 4 49.73 40.66 0.36
N HIS A 5 49.03 40.02 1.31
CA HIS A 5 47.87 39.17 1.00
C HIS A 5 46.60 40.03 1.08
N ARG A 6 46.11 40.46 -0.08
CA ARG A 6 44.91 41.30 -0.22
C ARG A 6 43.92 40.64 -1.17
N PRO A 7 42.60 40.77 -0.93
CA PRO A 7 41.59 40.35 -1.89
C PRO A 7 41.68 41.21 -3.16
N THR A 8 41.32 40.63 -4.29
CA THR A 8 41.18 41.32 -5.56
C THR A 8 39.79 41.95 -5.64
N PHE A 9 39.71 43.27 -5.52
CA PHE A 9 38.45 44.00 -5.69
C PHE A 9 38.12 44.30 -7.15
N ASP A 10 39.14 44.61 -7.95
CA ASP A 10 39.01 44.86 -9.38
C ASP A 10 39.62 43.69 -10.18
N PRO A 11 38.84 43.00 -11.04
CA PRO A 11 39.38 41.95 -11.87
C PRO A 11 40.28 42.53 -12.98
N ALA A 12 41.29 41.76 -13.40
CA ALA A 12 42.14 42.14 -14.52
C ALA A 12 41.31 42.27 -15.81
N ARG A 13 41.36 43.44 -16.45
CA ARG A 13 40.70 43.68 -17.74
C ARG A 13 41.59 43.21 -18.88
N GLY A 14 41.03 42.41 -19.79
CA GLY A 14 41.70 42.05 -21.03
C GLY A 14 41.99 43.29 -21.86
N LYS A 15 43.26 43.54 -22.14
CA LYS A 15 43.73 44.45 -23.20
C LYS A 15 44.28 43.61 -24.35
N GLU A 16 44.49 44.19 -25.52
CA GLU A 16 45.28 43.54 -26.57
C GLU A 16 46.69 43.26 -26.03
N ALA A 17 46.88 42.06 -25.50
CA ALA A 17 48.20 41.53 -25.25
C ALA A 17 48.83 41.24 -26.61
N GLN A 18 50.11 41.60 -26.79
CA GLN A 18 50.92 41.12 -27.91
C GLN A 18 51.01 39.60 -27.80
N ARG A 19 50.04 38.93 -28.41
CA ARG A 19 49.96 37.48 -28.50
C ARG A 19 50.95 37.09 -29.60
N GLY A 20 52.19 36.86 -29.23
CA GLY A 20 53.15 36.19 -30.11
C GLY A 20 52.66 34.78 -30.47
N PRO A 21 53.29 34.10 -31.44
CA PRO A 21 52.97 32.71 -31.77
C PRO A 21 53.26 31.83 -30.54
N ALA A 22 52.24 31.65 -29.69
CA ALA A 22 52.32 30.85 -28.49
C ALA A 22 52.00 29.40 -28.86
N TYR A 23 53.03 28.58 -28.98
CA TYR A 23 52.87 27.15 -29.20
C TYR A 23 52.55 26.47 -27.86
N HIS A 24 51.27 26.16 -27.62
CA HIS A 24 50.83 25.33 -26.49
C HIS A 24 50.18 24.06 -27.05
N GLN A 25 50.34 22.92 -26.38
CA GLN A 25 49.69 21.65 -26.73
C GLN A 25 48.17 21.76 -27.02
N ARG A 26 47.45 22.66 -26.34
CA ARG A 26 46.01 22.90 -26.55
C ARG A 26 45.68 23.73 -27.80
N LEU A 27 46.67 24.42 -28.35
CA LEU A 27 46.56 25.24 -29.57
C LEU A 27 47.04 24.49 -30.81
N LEU A 28 47.41 23.21 -30.66
CA LEU A 28 47.61 22.34 -31.82
C LEU A 28 46.29 22.22 -32.59
N PRO A 29 46.33 22.11 -33.94
CA PRO A 29 45.10 21.98 -34.74
C PRO A 29 44.25 20.80 -34.30
N ALA A 30 43.04 21.08 -33.81
CA ALA A 30 42.03 20.11 -33.41
C ALA A 30 40.64 20.67 -33.77
N HIS A 31 39.69 19.78 -34.08
CA HIS A 31 38.33 20.17 -34.53
C HIS A 31 38.34 21.20 -35.68
N THR A 32 39.18 20.95 -36.70
CA THR A 32 39.35 21.84 -37.86
C THR A 32 38.15 21.89 -38.80
N GLN A 33 37.19 20.99 -38.60
CA GLN A 33 35.95 20.93 -39.37
C GLN A 33 34.78 21.29 -38.47
N LEU A 34 34.12 22.40 -38.78
CA LEU A 34 32.87 22.79 -38.14
C LEU A 34 31.69 22.06 -38.80
N LYS A 35 30.71 21.65 -37.99
CA LYS A 35 29.42 21.18 -38.48
C LYS A 35 28.55 22.40 -38.79
N VAL A 36 28.64 22.89 -40.03
CA VAL A 36 27.97 24.13 -40.45
C VAL A 36 26.60 23.82 -41.07
N ARG A 37 25.64 24.72 -40.89
CA ARG A 37 24.35 24.72 -41.59
C ARG A 37 24.58 25.34 -42.97
N TYR A 38 24.45 24.58 -44.06
CA TYR A 38 24.41 25.15 -45.41
C TYR A 38 23.40 24.37 -46.25
N GLU A 39 22.48 25.11 -46.88
CA GLU A 39 21.62 24.59 -47.93
C GLU A 39 22.49 24.48 -49.19
N PHE A 40 22.89 23.27 -49.56
CA PHE A 40 23.66 23.04 -50.78
C PHE A 40 22.69 22.80 -51.94
N ASN A 41 22.38 23.85 -52.70
CA ASN A 41 21.58 23.77 -53.93
C ASN A 41 22.47 23.90 -55.18
N ASP A 42 23.59 23.17 -55.22
CA ASP A 42 24.50 23.14 -56.38
C ASP A 42 24.57 21.73 -57.00
N PRO A 43 24.10 21.53 -58.24
CA PRO A 43 23.97 20.20 -58.86
C PRO A 43 25.29 19.61 -59.41
N THR A 44 26.42 20.28 -59.27
CA THR A 44 27.69 19.90 -59.91
C THR A 44 28.70 19.18 -59.01
N TRP A 45 28.45 19.05 -57.71
CA TRP A 45 29.38 18.38 -56.79
C TRP A 45 28.90 16.97 -56.40
N ASN A 46 29.56 15.95 -56.95
CA ASN A 46 29.36 14.55 -56.59
C ASN A 46 30.13 14.19 -55.29
N VAL A 47 29.73 14.74 -54.15
CA VAL A 47 30.32 14.45 -52.82
C VAL A 47 29.26 14.03 -51.81
N LYS A 48 28.37 13.12 -52.19
CA LYS A 48 27.27 12.65 -51.34
C LYS A 48 27.74 11.99 -50.03
N ILE A 49 28.91 11.34 -50.02
CA ILE A 49 29.40 10.57 -48.86
C ILE A 49 30.04 11.45 -47.76
N LEU A 50 30.73 12.54 -48.12
CA LEU A 50 31.37 13.43 -47.13
C LEU A 50 30.34 14.37 -46.47
N ILE A 51 29.28 14.72 -47.20
CA ILE A 51 28.20 15.60 -46.73
C ILE A 51 27.29 14.87 -45.72
N ASP A 52 27.14 13.55 -45.80
CA ASP A 52 26.25 12.83 -44.87
C ASP A 52 26.80 12.68 -43.44
N SER A 53 28.10 12.88 -43.18
CA SER A 53 28.68 12.74 -41.82
C SER A 53 28.95 14.08 -41.12
N VAL A 54 29.07 15.17 -41.90
CA VAL A 54 29.48 16.49 -41.42
C VAL A 54 28.29 17.41 -41.13
N PHE A 55 27.12 17.12 -41.71
CA PHE A 55 25.94 18.00 -41.65
C PHE A 55 24.80 17.42 -40.80
N ARG A 56 23.94 18.30 -40.25
CA ARG A 56 22.72 17.86 -39.58
C ARG A 56 21.79 17.23 -40.62
N LYS A 57 21.41 15.97 -40.39
CA LYS A 57 20.46 15.26 -41.25
C LYS A 57 19.04 15.76 -40.96
N PRO A 58 18.12 15.71 -41.93
CA PRO A 58 16.69 15.85 -41.66
C PRO A 58 16.28 14.94 -40.50
N GLY A 59 15.51 15.49 -39.54
CA GLY A 59 15.12 14.80 -38.30
C GLY A 59 16.10 14.93 -37.13
N GLN A 60 17.25 15.59 -37.30
CA GLN A 60 18.16 15.95 -36.17
C GLN A 60 17.85 17.33 -35.56
N GLY A 61 16.78 17.98 -36.04
CA GLY A 61 16.30 19.28 -35.60
C GLY A 61 17.10 20.47 -36.15
N GLY A 62 16.47 21.65 -36.10
CA GLY A 62 16.97 22.92 -36.65
C GLY A 62 16.36 23.26 -38.00
N ASP A 63 16.86 24.31 -38.64
CA ASP A 63 16.26 24.90 -39.86
C ASP A 63 16.32 24.01 -41.11
N VAL A 64 16.98 22.84 -41.04
CA VAL A 64 17.03 21.84 -42.14
C VAL A 64 15.68 21.14 -42.31
N ASP A 65 14.90 21.07 -41.24
CA ASP A 65 13.54 20.57 -41.30
C ASP A 65 12.64 21.72 -41.74
N HIS A 66 12.38 21.84 -43.04
CA HIS A 66 11.53 22.90 -43.63
C HIS A 66 10.04 22.76 -43.28
N GLU A 67 9.68 21.70 -42.54
CA GLU A 67 8.33 21.46 -42.05
C GLU A 67 8.05 22.33 -40.83
N VAL A 68 7.04 23.19 -40.93
CA VAL A 68 6.53 23.95 -39.79
C VAL A 68 5.79 22.98 -38.87
N ARG A 69 6.45 22.55 -37.79
CA ARG A 69 5.83 21.70 -36.76
C ARG A 69 5.04 22.54 -35.77
N ASP A 70 3.87 22.06 -35.39
CA ASP A 70 3.10 22.61 -34.26
C ASP A 70 3.72 22.16 -32.93
N LEU A 71 4.84 22.80 -32.55
CA LEU A 71 5.63 22.47 -31.35
C LEU A 71 4.79 22.48 -30.07
N ARG A 72 3.74 23.30 -30.02
CA ARG A 72 2.81 23.34 -28.88
C ARG A 72 2.00 22.04 -28.77
N ALA A 73 1.48 21.53 -29.87
CA ALA A 73 0.69 20.30 -29.88
C ALA A 73 1.56 19.09 -29.53
N GLU A 74 2.76 19.03 -30.11
CA GLU A 74 3.76 17.99 -29.81
C GLU A 74 4.15 18.00 -28.32
N LEU A 75 4.38 19.18 -27.73
CA LEU A 75 4.71 19.33 -26.32
C LEU A 75 3.57 18.84 -25.42
N LEU A 76 2.32 19.24 -25.70
CA LEU A 76 1.16 18.80 -24.92
C LEU A 76 0.96 17.28 -24.99
N GLN A 77 1.17 16.67 -26.16
CA GLN A 77 1.11 15.23 -26.32
C GLN A 77 2.23 14.52 -25.54
N ALA A 78 3.46 15.05 -25.59
CA ALA A 78 4.59 14.52 -24.85
C ALA A 78 4.39 14.63 -23.32
N GLU A 79 3.83 15.75 -22.85
CA GLU A 79 3.45 15.93 -21.45
C GLU A 79 2.36 14.93 -21.05
N ALA A 80 1.29 14.80 -21.83
CA ALA A 80 0.22 13.84 -21.55
C ALA A 80 0.74 12.39 -21.47
N ALA A 81 1.62 11.99 -22.39
CA ALA A 81 2.26 10.68 -22.35
C ALA A 81 3.15 10.50 -21.12
N HIS A 82 3.91 11.53 -20.73
CA HIS A 82 4.73 11.49 -19.52
C HIS A 82 3.87 11.37 -18.26
N PHE A 83 2.79 12.16 -18.13
CA PHE A 83 1.88 12.10 -16.99
C PHE A 83 1.13 10.77 -16.92
N ALA A 84 0.68 10.21 -18.05
CA ALA A 84 0.09 8.87 -18.09
C ALA A 84 1.06 7.80 -17.59
N LYS A 85 2.34 7.87 -18.01
CA LYS A 85 3.40 6.97 -17.55
C LYS A 85 3.69 7.11 -16.05
N VAL A 86 3.72 8.33 -15.52
CA VAL A 86 3.94 8.58 -14.07
C VAL A 86 2.75 8.15 -13.22
N LYS A 87 1.52 8.39 -13.71
CA LYS A 87 0.26 8.03 -13.02
C LYS A 87 -0.10 6.55 -13.17
N GLY A 88 0.58 5.82 -14.06
CA GLY A 88 0.36 4.39 -14.29
C GLY A 88 -0.90 4.08 -15.11
N GLY A 89 -1.41 5.03 -15.89
CA GLY A 89 -2.56 4.86 -16.77
C GLY A 89 -2.18 4.42 -18.19
N PRO A 90 -3.13 3.90 -18.98
CA PRO A 90 -2.91 3.65 -20.41
C PRO A 90 -2.58 4.98 -21.11
N ALA A 91 -1.61 4.94 -22.03
CA ALA A 91 -1.25 6.11 -22.82
C ALA A 91 -2.48 6.60 -23.59
N PRO A 92 -2.75 7.92 -23.63
CA PRO A 92 -3.87 8.44 -24.40
C PRO A 92 -3.68 8.05 -25.87
N ALA A 93 -4.71 7.45 -26.46
CA ALA A 93 -4.76 7.21 -27.89
C ALA A 93 -4.64 8.55 -28.61
N VAL A 94 -3.86 8.58 -29.71
CA VAL A 94 -3.67 9.76 -30.54
C VAL A 94 -4.99 10.06 -31.24
N GLU A 95 -5.88 10.79 -30.57
CA GLU A 95 -7.01 11.42 -31.22
C GLU A 95 -6.55 12.78 -31.73
N ASP A 96 -6.57 12.96 -33.05
CA ASP A 96 -6.42 14.25 -33.72
C ASP A 96 -7.51 15.20 -33.19
N ALA A 97 -7.15 15.99 -32.18
CA ALA A 97 -8.02 17.03 -31.67
C ALA A 97 -8.02 18.21 -32.67
N PRO A 98 -9.21 18.71 -33.10
CA PRO A 98 -9.29 19.81 -34.05
C PRO A 98 -8.78 21.12 -33.43
N ALA A 99 -8.16 21.93 -34.29
CA ALA A 99 -7.46 23.19 -33.99
C ALA A 99 -8.18 24.10 -32.96
N PRO A 100 -7.47 24.65 -31.96
CA PRO A 100 -8.07 25.58 -31.01
C PRO A 100 -8.27 26.95 -31.68
N THR A 101 -9.53 27.35 -31.82
CA THR A 101 -9.89 28.72 -32.18
C THR A 101 -9.58 29.66 -31.01
N ASN A 102 -8.78 30.69 -31.30
CA ASN A 102 -8.37 31.71 -30.35
C ASN A 102 -9.53 32.63 -29.94
N THR A 103 -10.24 32.32 -28.85
CA THR A 103 -11.02 33.34 -28.10
C THR A 103 -11.33 32.89 -26.68
N ALA A 104 -10.59 33.44 -25.69
CA ALA A 104 -11.03 33.81 -24.33
C ALA A 104 -9.80 33.84 -23.40
N LYS A 105 -9.14 34.99 -23.27
CA LYS A 105 -9.32 35.94 -22.15
C LYS A 105 -8.94 35.33 -20.79
N ARG A 106 -7.75 35.73 -20.33
CA ARG A 106 -7.22 35.65 -18.96
C ARG A 106 -8.33 35.74 -17.91
N LEU A 107 -8.44 34.73 -17.06
CA LEU A 107 -8.97 34.87 -15.70
C LEU A 107 -8.08 34.05 -14.76
N LEU A 108 -7.47 34.75 -13.81
CA LEU A 108 -6.72 34.21 -12.68
C LEU A 108 -7.70 33.61 -11.65
N GLU A 109 -7.23 32.60 -10.91
CA GLU A 109 -7.52 32.40 -9.48
C GLU A 109 -8.97 32.11 -9.07
N ASP A 110 -9.31 30.84 -8.81
CA ASP A 110 -9.93 30.43 -7.54
C ASP A 110 -9.86 28.90 -7.38
N GLY A 111 -9.70 28.45 -6.14
CA GLY A 111 -9.75 27.04 -5.78
C GLY A 111 -11.17 26.51 -5.71
N SER A 112 -11.27 25.21 -5.43
CA SER A 112 -12.49 24.44 -5.13
C SER A 112 -13.37 24.05 -6.32
N ALA A 113 -13.64 22.74 -6.39
CA ALA A 113 -14.93 22.11 -6.69
C ALA A 113 -14.80 20.91 -7.62
N GLU A 114 -14.32 19.77 -7.12
CA GLU A 114 -14.74 18.44 -7.60
C GLU A 114 -14.70 17.46 -6.42
N ASP A 115 -15.82 17.39 -5.67
CA ASP A 115 -16.34 16.22 -4.95
C ASP A 115 -17.59 16.64 -4.13
N GLU A 116 -18.63 17.10 -4.82
CA GLU A 116 -19.96 17.28 -4.23
C GLU A 116 -20.76 15.98 -4.32
N GLU A 117 -20.41 15.00 -3.47
CA GLU A 117 -21.39 13.99 -3.05
C GLU A 117 -22.10 14.50 -1.80
N ASP A 118 -23.38 14.79 -1.97
CA ASP A 118 -24.33 15.29 -0.96
C ASP A 118 -24.16 14.60 0.42
N PRO A 119 -23.81 15.33 1.50
CA PRO A 119 -23.62 14.75 2.84
C PRO A 119 -24.89 14.08 3.39
N GLU A 120 -26.07 14.39 2.86
CA GLU A 120 -27.32 13.73 3.23
C GLU A 120 -27.40 12.28 2.71
N ALA A 121 -26.82 11.98 1.55
CA ALA A 121 -26.80 10.62 0.99
C ALA A 121 -25.95 9.67 1.85
N LYS A 122 -24.83 10.17 2.40
CA LYS A 122 -23.97 9.43 3.31
C LYS A 122 -24.66 9.15 4.65
N ARG A 123 -25.44 10.11 5.16
CA ARG A 123 -26.22 9.96 6.39
C ARG A 123 -27.35 8.93 6.26
N ARG A 124 -28.06 8.89 5.13
CA ARG A 124 -29.08 7.86 4.86
C ARG A 124 -28.52 6.45 4.84
N ARG A 125 -27.38 6.27 4.15
CA ARG A 125 -26.72 4.95 4.04
C ARG A 125 -26.29 4.39 5.39
N ILE A 126 -25.80 5.24 6.28
CA ILE A 126 -25.35 4.84 7.62
C ILE A 126 -26.55 4.43 8.52
N LEU A 127 -27.67 5.16 8.44
CA LEU A 127 -28.87 4.86 9.26
C LEU A 127 -29.57 3.55 8.86
N GLU A 128 -29.54 3.19 7.58
CA GLU A 128 -30.05 1.89 7.10
C GLU A 128 -29.17 0.73 7.57
N GLU A 129 -27.84 0.89 7.52
CA GLU A 129 -26.89 -0.15 7.94
C GLU A 129 -26.92 -0.43 9.45
N THR A 130 -27.21 0.58 10.29
CA THR A 130 -27.27 0.39 11.76
C THR A 130 -28.60 -0.14 12.28
N ARG A 131 -29.67 -0.10 11.47
CA ARG A 131 -31.01 -0.51 11.88
C ARG A 131 -31.11 -2.02 12.13
N ASP A 132 -30.36 -2.83 11.40
CA ASP A 132 -30.41 -4.29 11.51
C ASP A 132 -29.61 -4.82 12.70
N ILE A 133 -28.81 -3.97 13.35
CA ILE A 133 -27.98 -4.34 14.52
C ILE A 133 -28.72 -4.11 15.85
N ASP A 134 -29.74 -3.25 15.87
CA ASP A 134 -30.51 -2.89 17.08
C ASP A 134 -31.81 -3.72 17.25
N ALA A 135 -32.03 -4.73 16.40
CA ALA A 135 -33.25 -5.52 16.35
C ALA A 135 -32.99 -7.03 16.53
N ASP A 136 -32.39 -7.42 17.66
CA ASP A 136 -32.39 -8.76 18.27
C ASP A 136 -31.80 -8.60 19.70
N SER A 137 -32.29 -9.13 20.82
CA SER A 137 -33.16 -10.26 21.14
C SER A 137 -33.60 -10.08 22.61
N ASP A 138 -34.89 -10.21 22.92
CA ASP A 138 -35.38 -10.41 24.30
C ASP A 138 -36.66 -11.27 24.18
N ASP A 139 -36.48 -12.59 24.14
CA ASP A 139 -37.55 -13.58 24.15
C ASP A 139 -37.42 -14.45 25.41
N ALA A 140 -38.39 -14.28 26.29
CA ALA A 140 -38.49 -14.88 27.62
C ALA A 140 -39.17 -16.26 27.55
N GLY A 141 -38.55 -17.27 28.16
CA GLY A 141 -39.07 -18.63 28.27
C GLY A 141 -38.88 -19.19 29.68
N GLU A 142 -39.94 -19.11 30.47
CA GLU A 142 -40.07 -19.41 31.90
C GLU A 142 -39.96 -20.92 32.21
N SER A 143 -39.32 -21.25 33.33
CA SER A 143 -39.26 -22.57 33.97
C SER A 143 -39.99 -22.47 35.32
N ASP A 144 -40.93 -23.36 35.62
CA ASP A 144 -41.46 -23.50 36.99
C ASP A 144 -41.77 -24.95 37.37
N SER A 145 -41.35 -25.31 38.57
CA SER A 145 -41.31 -26.64 39.18
C SER A 145 -41.75 -26.55 40.64
N SER A 146 -42.94 -27.09 40.93
CA SER A 146 -43.32 -27.86 42.15
C SER A 146 -43.49 -27.17 43.54
N ASP A 147 -44.73 -27.22 44.06
CA ASP A 147 -45.24 -27.92 45.29
C ASP A 147 -45.91 -27.13 46.46
N ASP A 148 -46.88 -27.83 47.12
CA ASP A 148 -47.48 -27.69 48.50
C ASP A 148 -48.75 -26.80 48.67
N ASP A 149 -49.87 -27.08 49.41
CA ASP A 149 -50.39 -28.15 50.32
C ASP A 149 -51.94 -28.00 50.56
N SER A 150 -52.61 -29.04 51.12
CA SER A 150 -53.83 -29.06 52.02
C SER A 150 -55.26 -29.00 51.39
N ASP A 151 -56.33 -29.71 51.79
CA ASP A 151 -56.66 -30.67 52.89
C ASP A 151 -57.98 -31.46 52.57
N ASP A 152 -58.17 -32.59 53.26
CA ASP A 152 -59.43 -33.21 53.78
C ASP A 152 -60.26 -34.30 53.04
N ASP A 153 -60.73 -35.22 53.92
CA ASP A 153 -61.80 -36.23 53.91
C ASP A 153 -61.48 -37.74 53.75
N GLU A 154 -61.89 -38.45 54.81
CA GLU A 154 -61.69 -39.83 55.22
C GLU A 154 -62.60 -40.81 54.45
N ASP A 155 -62.05 -41.91 53.88
CA ASP A 155 -62.65 -43.28 53.81
C ASP A 155 -61.92 -44.25 52.82
N GLU A 156 -60.60 -44.54 52.96
CA GLU A 156 -59.87 -45.32 51.91
C GLU A 156 -58.85 -46.39 52.38
N THR A 157 -58.98 -46.94 53.59
CA THR A 157 -57.95 -47.85 54.15
C THR A 157 -57.87 -49.26 53.53
N ALA A 158 -58.84 -49.68 52.71
CA ALA A 158 -58.86 -51.02 52.09
C ALA A 158 -58.36 -51.06 50.63
N GLU A 159 -58.41 -49.95 49.90
CA GLU A 159 -57.95 -49.87 48.50
C GLU A 159 -56.45 -49.48 48.41
N LEU A 160 -55.96 -48.71 49.39
CA LEU A 160 -54.58 -48.25 49.53
C LEU A 160 -53.51 -49.36 49.59
N GLN A 161 -53.81 -50.55 50.11
CA GLN A 161 -52.81 -51.63 50.21
C GLN A 161 -52.48 -52.27 48.85
N ARG A 162 -53.46 -52.30 47.92
CA ARG A 162 -53.24 -52.78 46.55
C ARG A 162 -52.56 -51.73 45.67
N GLU A 163 -52.80 -50.46 45.96
CA GLU A 163 -52.12 -49.37 45.26
C GLU A 163 -50.66 -49.20 45.74
N LEU A 164 -50.36 -49.43 47.02
CA LEU A 164 -48.98 -49.45 47.52
C LEU A 164 -48.13 -50.58 46.92
N GLU A 165 -48.71 -51.75 46.63
CA GLU A 165 -48.00 -52.82 45.94
C GLU A 165 -47.71 -52.47 44.48
N LYS A 166 -48.65 -51.78 43.81
CA LYS A 166 -48.46 -51.24 42.46
C LYS A 166 -47.37 -50.16 42.43
N ILE A 167 -47.38 -49.23 43.39
CA ILE A 167 -46.36 -48.18 43.54
C ILE A 167 -45.00 -48.77 43.93
N LYS A 168 -44.95 -49.80 44.78
CA LYS A 168 -43.70 -50.49 45.11
C LYS A 168 -43.11 -51.23 43.91
N ARG A 169 -43.94 -51.84 43.07
CA ARG A 169 -43.51 -52.50 41.84
C ARG A 169 -43.02 -51.47 40.81
N GLU A 170 -43.72 -50.36 40.64
CA GLU A 170 -43.32 -49.27 39.75
C GLU A 170 -42.03 -48.58 40.23
N ARG A 171 -41.89 -48.33 41.53
CA ARG A 171 -40.63 -47.80 42.11
C ARG A 171 -39.47 -48.80 42.03
N ALA A 172 -39.73 -50.10 42.15
CA ALA A 172 -38.68 -51.12 42.00
C ALA A 172 -38.18 -51.19 40.56
N GLU A 173 -39.08 -51.09 39.57
CA GLU A 173 -38.72 -51.06 38.15
C GLU A 173 -37.96 -49.78 37.77
N LYS A 174 -38.37 -48.61 38.29
CA LYS A 174 -37.63 -47.36 38.08
C LYS A 174 -36.24 -47.38 38.72
N ARG A 175 -36.11 -47.94 39.93
CA ARG A 175 -34.81 -48.11 40.60
C ARG A 175 -33.91 -49.09 39.85
N GLU A 176 -34.47 -50.16 39.29
CA GLU A 176 -33.70 -51.11 38.47
C GLU A 176 -33.22 -50.47 37.16
N GLN A 177 -34.03 -49.60 36.53
CA GLN A 177 -33.60 -48.82 35.37
C GLN A 177 -32.48 -47.84 35.73
N GLU A 178 -32.62 -47.10 36.84
CA GLU A 178 -31.59 -46.17 37.32
C GLU A 178 -30.29 -46.88 37.74
N GLU A 179 -30.37 -48.07 38.34
CA GLU A 179 -29.18 -48.87 38.68
C GLU A 179 -28.49 -49.43 37.42
N ARG A 180 -29.25 -49.81 36.39
CA ARG A 180 -28.69 -50.23 35.09
C ARG A 180 -28.02 -49.06 34.38
N GLU A 181 -28.60 -47.87 34.41
CA GLU A 181 -28.00 -46.65 33.85
C GLU A 181 -26.73 -46.24 34.60
N ARG A 182 -26.73 -46.32 35.94
CA ARG A 182 -25.54 -46.04 36.76
C ARG A 182 -24.41 -47.03 36.47
N LEU A 183 -24.72 -48.32 36.37
CA LEU A 183 -23.73 -49.35 36.01
C LEU A 183 -23.19 -49.14 34.59
N ALA A 184 -24.03 -48.74 33.64
CA ALA A 184 -23.59 -48.39 32.28
C ALA A 184 -22.68 -47.15 32.26
N ALA A 185 -22.96 -46.14 33.09
CA ALA A 185 -22.10 -44.96 33.24
C ALA A 185 -20.74 -45.33 33.87
N GLU A 186 -20.72 -46.16 34.91
CA GLU A 186 -19.48 -46.65 35.54
C GLU A 186 -18.65 -47.54 34.57
N GLU A 187 -19.30 -48.30 33.70
CA GLU A 187 -18.60 -49.04 32.64
C GLU A 187 -18.02 -48.11 31.57
N ALA A 188 -18.76 -47.08 31.14
CA ALA A 188 -18.27 -46.08 30.19
C ALA A 188 -17.08 -45.28 30.74
N GLU A 189 -17.10 -44.91 32.03
CA GLU A 189 -15.96 -44.25 32.69
C GLU A 189 -14.73 -45.18 32.77
N ARG A 190 -14.93 -46.46 33.10
CA ARG A 190 -13.82 -47.43 33.11
C ARG A 190 -13.23 -47.64 31.71
N GLU A 191 -14.06 -47.71 30.68
CA GLU A 191 -13.59 -47.82 29.29
C GLU A 191 -12.83 -46.56 28.85
N HIS A 192 -13.30 -45.38 29.25
CA HIS A 192 -12.61 -44.12 28.99
C HIS A 192 -11.25 -44.05 29.69
N ASP A 193 -11.15 -44.47 30.95
CA ASP A 193 -9.89 -44.48 31.69
C ASP A 193 -8.91 -45.52 31.16
N ILE A 194 -9.39 -46.69 30.69
CA ILE A 194 -8.55 -47.69 30.03
C ILE A 194 -8.03 -47.16 28.69
N ALA A 195 -8.87 -46.46 27.92
CA ALA A 195 -8.48 -45.87 26.64
C ALA A 195 -7.52 -44.68 26.80
N LEU A 196 -7.75 -43.82 27.80
CA LEU A 196 -7.03 -42.56 27.98
C LEU A 196 -5.83 -42.67 28.95
N GLY A 197 -5.81 -43.70 29.80
CA GLY A 197 -4.77 -43.95 30.79
C GLY A 197 -3.42 -44.37 30.22
N ASN A 198 -3.31 -44.68 28.92
CA ASN A 198 -2.03 -45.02 28.29
C ASN A 198 -1.37 -43.79 27.62
N PRO A 199 -0.37 -43.16 28.27
CA PRO A 199 0.31 -41.98 27.75
C PRO A 199 1.22 -42.27 26.53
N LEU A 200 1.45 -43.54 26.17
CA LEU A 200 2.18 -43.92 24.94
C LEU A 200 1.26 -43.97 23.70
N LEU A 201 -0.02 -44.26 23.89
CA LEU A 201 -1.02 -44.29 22.82
C LEU A 201 -1.64 -42.90 22.59
N ASN A 202 -1.74 -42.10 23.65
CA ASN A 202 -2.12 -40.70 23.56
C ASN A 202 -0.88 -39.85 23.31
N LYS A 203 -0.54 -39.66 22.04
CA LYS A 203 0.53 -38.73 21.62
C LYS A 203 0.30 -37.37 22.26
N SER A 204 1.01 -37.09 23.34
CA SER A 204 1.13 -35.72 23.83
C SER A 204 1.99 -34.99 22.83
N ASP A 205 1.38 -34.08 22.08
CA ASP A 205 2.11 -33.21 21.17
C ASP A 205 3.20 -32.52 21.98
N PHE A 206 4.47 -32.74 21.60
CA PHE A 206 5.65 -32.06 22.14
C PHE A 206 5.64 -30.58 21.70
N ASN A 207 4.58 -29.87 22.03
CA ASN A 207 4.49 -28.42 21.87
C ASN A 207 5.41 -27.81 22.92
N VAL A 208 6.57 -27.34 22.46
CA VAL A 208 7.56 -26.58 23.25
C VAL A 208 6.81 -25.47 23.99
N LYS A 209 6.60 -25.69 25.30
CA LYS A 209 5.68 -24.91 26.13
C LYS A 209 6.19 -23.50 26.46
N ARG A 210 7.49 -23.28 26.26
CA ARG A 210 8.14 -21.98 26.42
C ARG A 210 9.26 -21.84 25.40
N ARG A 211 9.13 -20.86 24.52
CA ARG A 211 10.13 -20.55 23.49
C ARG A 211 11.25 -19.73 24.14
N TRP A 212 12.48 -19.89 23.67
CA TRP A 212 13.63 -19.10 24.15
C TRP A 212 13.40 -17.58 23.98
N ASP A 213 12.61 -17.17 23.00
CA ASP A 213 12.16 -15.80 22.73
C ASP A 213 11.13 -15.25 23.74
N ASP A 214 10.56 -16.09 24.61
CA ASP A 214 9.47 -15.68 25.49
C ASP A 214 9.98 -14.92 26.74
N ASP A 215 11.25 -15.13 27.11
CA ASP A 215 11.94 -14.46 28.22
C ASP A 215 12.72 -13.21 27.75
N VAL A 216 12.17 -12.49 26.78
CA VAL A 216 12.75 -11.25 26.28
C VAL A 216 11.79 -10.10 26.60
N ILE A 217 12.31 -9.11 27.34
CA ILE A 217 11.55 -7.94 27.80
C ILE A 217 11.13 -7.00 26.64
N PHE A 218 11.71 -7.15 25.45
CA PHE A 218 11.37 -6.39 24.26
C PHE A 218 10.97 -7.32 23.11
N LYS A 219 9.72 -7.21 22.65
CA LYS A 219 9.19 -7.99 21.52
C LYS A 219 8.92 -7.04 20.34
N ASN A 220 9.28 -7.45 19.12
CA ASN A 220 8.86 -6.81 17.86
C ASN A 220 9.18 -5.29 17.71
N GLN A 221 10.34 -4.81 18.16
CA GLN A 221 10.68 -3.37 18.15
C GLN A 221 10.70 -2.72 16.76
N ALA A 222 11.06 -3.47 15.71
CA ALA A 222 11.14 -2.98 14.33
C ALA A 222 9.87 -3.29 13.50
N ARG A 223 8.81 -3.80 14.14
CA ARG A 223 7.58 -4.16 13.41
C ARG A 223 6.87 -2.87 12.98
N GLY A 224 6.84 -2.63 11.68
CA GLY A 224 6.26 -1.42 11.09
C GLY A 224 7.25 -0.26 10.92
N THR A 225 8.54 -0.43 11.24
CA THR A 225 9.57 0.60 11.02
C THR A 225 10.23 0.50 9.65
N GLU A 226 9.57 -0.14 8.68
CA GLU A 226 9.98 -0.04 7.28
C GLU A 226 9.74 1.41 6.82
N ASP A 227 10.72 2.26 7.11
CA ASP A 227 10.79 3.63 6.65
C ASP A 227 10.97 3.61 5.12
N LYS A 228 9.86 3.41 4.42
CA LYS A 228 9.73 3.70 2.97
C LYS A 228 9.67 5.22 2.79
N ARG A 229 10.63 5.93 3.38
CA ARG A 229 10.78 7.37 3.15
C ARG A 229 10.93 7.57 1.66
N LYS A 230 10.12 8.47 1.11
CA LYS A 230 10.21 8.82 -0.30
C LYS A 230 11.61 9.38 -0.55
N LYS A 231 12.13 9.19 -1.77
CA LYS A 231 13.42 9.76 -2.15
C LYS A 231 13.28 11.28 -2.19
N GLU A 232 13.69 11.94 -1.10
CA GLU A 232 13.64 13.39 -0.98
C GLU A 232 14.97 13.98 -1.41
N PHE A 233 14.91 15.04 -2.23
CA PHE A 233 16.08 15.85 -2.52
C PHE A 233 16.12 17.03 -1.55
N VAL A 234 17.23 17.16 -0.85
CA VAL A 234 17.48 18.28 0.06
C VAL A 234 18.57 19.16 -0.54
N ASN A 235 18.25 20.43 -0.80
CA ASN A 235 19.23 21.44 -1.25
C ASN A 235 20.07 21.94 -0.06
N ASP A 236 20.77 21.02 0.61
CA ASP A 236 21.69 21.29 1.72
C ASP A 236 22.84 20.27 1.67
N LEU A 237 24.07 20.78 1.60
CA LEU A 237 25.27 19.94 1.49
C LEU A 237 25.54 19.10 2.74
N LEU A 238 25.12 19.52 3.93
CA LEU A 238 25.39 18.81 5.18
C LEU A 238 24.22 17.95 5.66
N ARG A 239 22.99 18.32 5.28
CA ARG A 239 21.78 17.61 5.71
C ARG A 239 21.21 16.67 4.66
N SER A 240 21.73 16.69 3.43
CA SER A 240 21.35 15.73 2.41
C SER A 240 21.65 14.29 2.85
N ASP A 241 20.82 13.35 2.41
CA ASP A 241 21.04 11.93 2.66
C ASP A 241 22.34 11.44 2.01
N PHE A 242 22.79 12.10 0.94
CA PHE A 242 24.13 11.88 0.38
C PHE A 242 25.21 12.15 1.41
N HIS A 243 25.19 13.31 2.07
CA HIS A 243 26.21 13.65 3.07
C HIS A 243 26.11 12.79 4.32
N LYS A 244 24.89 12.52 4.83
CA LYS A 244 24.70 11.58 5.96
C LYS A 244 25.29 10.20 5.65
N ARG A 245 25.11 9.70 4.43
CA ARG A 245 25.64 8.42 3.99
C ARG A 245 27.15 8.46 3.75
N PHE A 246 27.69 9.60 3.30
CA PHE A 246 29.12 9.84 3.20
C PHE A 246 29.80 9.85 4.59
N MET A 247 29.18 10.43 5.60
CA MET A 247 29.72 10.45 6.96
C MET A 247 29.77 9.08 7.64
N ARG A 248 29.22 8.01 7.02
CA ARG A 248 29.42 6.62 7.46
C ARG A 248 30.88 6.15 7.32
N TYR A 249 31.69 6.83 6.50
CA TYR A 249 33.11 6.50 6.30
C TYR A 249 34.03 7.02 7.40
N VAL A 250 33.48 7.69 8.40
CA VAL A 250 34.16 8.11 9.64
C VAL A 250 33.71 7.22 10.77
#